data_AF-A0A934E056-F1
#
_entry.id   AF-A0A934E056-F1
#
_cell.length_a   1.000
_cell.length_b   1.000
_cell.length_c   1.000
_cell.angle_alpha   90.00
_cell.angle_beta   90.00
_cell.angle_gamma   90.00
#
_symmetry.space_group_name_H-M   'P 1'
#
loop_
_entity.id
_entity.type
_entity.pdbx_description
1 polymer ?
#
loop_
_entity_poly.entity_id
_entity_poly.type
_entity_poly.pdbx_seq_one_letter_code
_entity_poly.pdbx_strand_id
1 'polypeptide(L)'
;GTDYTVLDRARGEWGEPADDVTSLALNYFFFSLQRSGRLQGPFEELWNRFWERYQKGSGDHEILEVAAPFLVFRALVMASPVWYPRLDEGVRRKLFALIENVLAAERFEPGQVNAYAEA
;
A
#
# COMPACT_ATOMS: atom_id res chain seq x y z
N GLY A 1 13.57 -12.00 -20.59
CA GLY A 1 12.42 -11.16 -20.20
C GLY A 1 12.43 -10.88 -18.71
N THR A 2 13.56 -10.43 -18.17
CA THR A 2 13.74 -10.01 -16.77
C THR A 2 14.21 -8.56 -16.69
N ASP A 3 14.21 -7.88 -17.84
CA ASP A 3 14.51 -6.46 -17.94
C ASP A 3 13.17 -5.71 -17.88
N TYR A 4 13.02 -4.88 -16.87
CA TYR A 4 11.80 -4.17 -16.56
C TYR A 4 12.05 -2.67 -16.68
N THR A 5 11.22 -1.99 -17.45
CA THR A 5 11.23 -0.52 -17.55
C THR A 5 9.97 0.03 -16.91
N VAL A 6 10.13 0.96 -15.97
CA VAL A 6 9.00 1.71 -15.40
C VAL A 6 8.63 2.84 -16.37
N LEU A 7 7.35 2.98 -16.64
CA LEU A 7 6.76 4.04 -17.48
C LEU A 7 5.93 4.98 -16.61
N ASP A 8 5.50 6.12 -17.16
CA ASP A 8 4.63 7.10 -16.50
C ASP A 8 5.23 7.78 -15.25
N ARG A 9 6.46 8.31 -15.38
CA ARG A 9 7.10 9.21 -14.40
C ARG A 9 6.63 10.65 -14.59
N ALA A 10 5.32 10.87 -14.66
CA ALA A 10 4.74 12.21 -14.84
C ALA A 10 4.81 13.08 -13.57
N ARG A 11 5.03 12.45 -12.40
CA ARG A 11 5.17 13.14 -11.11
C ARG A 11 6.65 13.43 -10.83
N GLY A 12 6.91 14.53 -10.10
CA GLY A 12 8.24 15.07 -9.85
C GLY A 12 9.18 14.07 -9.18
N GLU A 13 10.48 14.31 -9.31
CA GLU A 13 11.51 13.35 -8.89
C GLU A 13 12.02 13.51 -7.46
N TRP A 14 11.60 14.57 -6.78
CA TRP A 14 12.03 14.92 -5.43
C TRP A 14 10.87 14.75 -4.47
N GLY A 15 11.09 14.01 -3.38
CA GLY A 15 10.06 13.71 -2.40
C GLY A 15 10.57 12.72 -1.36
N GLU A 16 9.68 12.35 -0.46
CA GLU A 16 9.97 11.34 0.55
C GLU A 16 9.83 9.94 -0.07
N PRO A 17 10.85 9.05 0.00
CA PRO A 17 10.77 7.70 -0.55
C PRO A 17 9.56 6.90 -0.08
N ALA A 18 9.05 7.15 1.13
CA ALA A 18 7.84 6.52 1.62
C ALA A 18 6.61 6.75 0.71
N ASP A 19 6.51 7.87 -0.01
CA ASP A 19 5.43 8.11 -0.97
C ASP A 19 5.44 7.10 -2.13
N ASP A 20 6.60 6.92 -2.76
CA ASP A 20 6.79 5.99 -3.88
C ASP A 20 6.62 4.53 -3.43
N VAL A 21 7.22 4.16 -2.31
CA VAL A 21 7.20 2.79 -1.78
C VAL A 21 5.79 2.39 -1.39
N THR A 22 5.08 3.23 -0.63
CA THR A 22 3.71 2.93 -0.20
C THR A 22 2.76 2.96 -1.39
N SER A 23 2.95 3.88 -2.35
CA SER A 23 2.15 3.95 -3.58
C SER A 23 2.22 2.66 -4.40
N LEU A 24 3.42 2.09 -4.57
CA LEU A 24 3.60 0.83 -5.29
C LEU A 24 3.09 -0.37 -4.47
N ALA A 25 3.46 -0.46 -3.19
CA ALA A 25 3.05 -1.56 -2.32
C ALA A 25 1.53 -1.68 -2.23
N LEU A 26 0.83 -0.55 -2.02
CA LEU A 26 -0.62 -0.54 -1.83
C LEU A 26 -1.38 -0.97 -3.08
N ASN A 27 -0.78 -0.91 -4.28
CA ASN A 27 -1.40 -1.45 -5.49
C ASN A 27 -1.58 -2.98 -5.38
N TYR A 28 -0.59 -3.71 -4.86
CA TYR A 28 -0.72 -5.17 -4.66
C TYR A 28 -1.86 -5.49 -3.70
N PHE A 29 -1.92 -4.76 -2.59
CA PHE A 29 -2.99 -4.90 -1.60
C PHE A 29 -4.37 -4.61 -2.20
N PHE A 30 -4.51 -3.47 -2.86
CA PHE A 30 -5.77 -3.02 -3.46
C PHE A 30 -6.31 -3.96 -4.53
N PHE A 31 -5.45 -4.49 -5.40
CA PHE A 31 -5.87 -5.49 -6.38
C PHE A 31 -6.23 -6.83 -5.74
N SER A 32 -5.52 -7.22 -4.67
CA SER A 32 -5.88 -8.41 -3.90
C SER A 32 -7.23 -8.26 -3.19
N LEU A 33 -7.51 -7.09 -2.59
CA LEU A 33 -8.79 -6.79 -1.96
C LEU A 33 -9.96 -6.91 -2.95
N GLN A 34 -9.84 -6.29 -4.13
CA GLN A 34 -10.88 -6.38 -5.16
C GLN A 34 -11.11 -7.81 -5.65
N ARG A 35 -10.07 -8.64 -5.68
CA ARG A 35 -10.17 -10.03 -6.14
C ARG A 35 -10.67 -10.99 -5.06
N SER A 36 -10.21 -10.80 -3.82
CA SER A 36 -10.27 -11.84 -2.78
C SER A 36 -10.71 -11.33 -1.40
N GLY A 37 -10.93 -10.03 -1.23
CA GLY A 37 -11.30 -9.42 0.06
C GLY A 37 -10.18 -9.33 1.10
N ARG A 38 -8.98 -9.86 0.80
CA ARG A 38 -7.77 -9.80 1.65
C ARG A 38 -6.50 -9.90 0.80
N LEU A 39 -5.35 -9.55 1.37
CA LEU A 39 -4.06 -9.88 0.79
C LEU A 39 -3.84 -11.39 0.84
N GLN A 40 -3.69 -12.02 -0.32
CA GLN A 40 -3.38 -13.45 -0.43
C GLN A 40 -2.79 -13.82 -1.79
N GLY A 41 -2.13 -14.98 -1.86
CA GLY A 41 -1.67 -15.58 -3.11
C GLY A 41 -0.58 -14.77 -3.81
N PRO A 42 -0.60 -14.62 -5.15
CA PRO A 42 0.48 -13.94 -5.87
C PRO A 42 0.69 -12.48 -5.44
N PHE A 43 -0.36 -11.76 -5.04
CA PHE A 43 -0.22 -10.38 -4.56
C PHE A 43 0.43 -10.30 -3.18
N GLU A 44 0.16 -11.29 -2.30
CA GLU A 44 0.84 -11.40 -1.00
C GLU A 44 2.33 -11.70 -1.20
N GLU A 45 2.67 -12.57 -2.15
CA GLU A 45 4.06 -12.83 -2.49
C GLU A 45 4.76 -11.56 -2.97
N LEU A 46 4.14 -10.79 -3.88
CA LEU A 46 4.69 -9.51 -4.35
C LEU A 46 4.84 -8.49 -3.21
N TRP A 47 3.83 -8.35 -2.36
CA TRP A 47 3.85 -7.46 -1.19
C TRP A 47 5.02 -7.79 -0.25
N ASN A 48 5.12 -9.04 0.20
CA ASN A 48 6.16 -9.48 1.13
C ASN A 48 7.55 -9.32 0.52
N ARG A 49 7.71 -9.75 -0.73
CA ARG A 49 8.98 -9.64 -1.46
C ARG A 49 9.40 -8.20 -1.70
N PHE A 50 8.46 -7.29 -1.92
CA PHE A 50 8.74 -5.88 -2.16
C PHE A 50 9.26 -5.21 -0.89
N TRP A 51 8.55 -5.34 0.22
CA TRP A 51 8.96 -4.77 1.51
C TRP A 51 10.28 -5.36 2.02
N GLU A 52 10.46 -6.68 1.92
CA GLU A 52 11.71 -7.35 2.30
C GLU A 52 12.90 -6.83 1.48
N ARG A 53 12.76 -6.80 0.15
CA ARG A 53 13.85 -6.37 -0.74
C ARG A 53 14.13 -4.88 -0.64
N TYR A 54 13.11 -4.05 -0.44
CA TYR A 54 13.30 -2.61 -0.26
C TYR A 54 14.16 -2.36 0.98
N GLN A 55 13.71 -2.79 2.16
CA GLN A 55 14.45 -2.57 3.42
C GLN A 55 15.86 -3.16 3.36
N LYS A 56 16.03 -4.36 2.80
CA LYS A 56 17.35 -4.98 2.65
C LYS A 56 18.25 -4.22 1.66
N GLY A 57 17.69 -3.72 0.57
CA GLY A 57 18.42 -3.07 -0.51
C GLY A 57 18.79 -1.62 -0.19
N SER A 58 17.90 -0.89 0.48
CA SER A 58 18.14 0.49 0.90
C SER A 58 18.83 0.61 2.25
N GLY A 59 18.64 -0.37 3.15
CA GLY A 59 19.00 -0.26 4.57
C GLY A 59 18.06 0.67 5.36
N ASP A 60 16.99 1.16 4.73
CA ASP A 60 16.04 2.08 5.32
C ASP A 60 14.96 1.30 6.09
N HIS A 61 15.16 1.20 7.39
CA HIS A 61 14.18 0.65 8.33
C HIS A 61 13.27 1.73 8.94
N GLU A 62 13.69 2.99 8.90
CA GLU A 62 12.93 4.13 9.43
C GLU A 62 11.69 4.42 8.59
N ILE A 63 11.68 4.01 7.33
CA ILE A 63 10.50 4.10 6.45
C ILE A 63 9.21 3.60 7.12
N LEU A 64 9.28 2.58 7.98
CA LEU A 64 8.10 2.05 8.67
C LEU A 64 7.52 3.02 9.70
N GLU A 65 8.35 3.90 10.26
CA GLU A 65 7.95 4.94 11.22
C GLU A 65 7.29 6.13 10.49
N VAL A 66 7.65 6.38 9.23
CA VAL A 66 7.18 7.56 8.45
C VAL A 66 6.17 7.23 7.34
N ALA A 67 5.94 5.96 7.04
CA ALA A 67 5.08 5.52 5.93
C ALA A 67 3.58 5.85 6.12
N ALA A 68 3.11 5.93 7.36
CA ALA A 68 1.69 6.07 7.69
C ALA A 68 0.97 7.21 6.91
N PRO A 69 1.42 8.48 6.94
CA PRO A 69 0.75 9.56 6.21
C PRO A 69 0.64 9.32 4.69
N PHE A 70 1.68 8.75 4.07
CA PHE A 70 1.70 8.48 2.63
C PHE A 70 0.77 7.33 2.25
N LEU A 71 0.83 6.24 3.02
CA LEU A 71 -0.04 5.08 2.84
C LEU A 71 -1.52 5.46 3.01
N VAL A 72 -1.83 6.26 4.04
CA VAL A 72 -3.18 6.75 4.31
C VAL A 72 -3.68 7.65 3.20
N PHE A 73 -2.86 8.58 2.72
CA PHE A 73 -3.23 9.44 1.58
C PHE A 73 -3.52 8.60 0.33
N ARG A 74 -2.67 7.62 0.03
CA ARG A 74 -2.88 6.70 -1.09
C ARG A 74 -4.17 5.89 -0.93
N ALA A 75 -4.43 5.38 0.27
CA ALA A 75 -5.65 4.63 0.59
C ALA A 75 -6.90 5.50 0.43
N LEU A 76 -6.87 6.77 0.86
CA LEU A 76 -7.96 7.73 0.67
C LEU A 76 -8.25 7.97 -0.82
N VAL A 77 -7.22 8.07 -1.65
CA VAL A 77 -7.37 8.17 -3.11
C VAL A 77 -8.04 6.91 -3.67
N MET A 78 -7.62 5.72 -3.23
CA MET A 78 -8.26 4.46 -3.65
C MET A 78 -9.71 4.33 -3.15
N ALA A 79 -9.99 4.82 -1.95
CA ALA A 79 -11.29 4.76 -1.30
C ALA A 79 -12.26 5.85 -1.76
N SER A 80 -11.83 6.80 -2.60
CA SER A 80 -12.70 7.91 -3.00
C SER A 80 -13.64 7.51 -4.15
N PRO A 81 -14.94 7.86 -4.04
CA PRO A 81 -15.94 7.53 -5.06
C PRO A 81 -15.75 8.35 -6.34
N VAL A 82 -15.00 9.45 -6.31
CA VAL A 82 -14.71 10.26 -7.50
C VAL A 82 -13.79 9.50 -8.46
N TRP A 83 -12.76 8.85 -7.93
CA TRP A 83 -11.79 8.10 -8.74
C TRP A 83 -12.19 6.63 -8.92
N TYR A 84 -12.87 6.03 -7.94
CA TYR A 84 -13.32 4.64 -7.97
C TYR A 84 -14.83 4.52 -7.67
N PRO A 85 -15.71 4.97 -8.60
CA PRO A 85 -17.16 5.03 -8.36
C PRO A 85 -17.84 3.66 -8.26
N ARG A 86 -17.23 2.62 -8.83
CA ARG A 86 -17.76 1.25 -8.87
C ARG A 86 -17.04 0.29 -7.92
N LEU A 87 -16.19 0.81 -7.04
CA LEU A 87 -15.52 -0.01 -6.04
C LEU A 87 -16.55 -0.59 -5.08
N ASP A 88 -16.46 -1.90 -4.86
CA ASP A 88 -17.28 -2.64 -3.91
C ASP A 88 -17.26 -1.97 -2.52
N GLU A 89 -18.42 -1.92 -1.88
CA GLU A 89 -18.57 -1.24 -0.59
C GLU A 89 -17.74 -1.94 0.50
N GLY A 90 -17.67 -3.27 0.48
CA GLY A 90 -16.84 -4.04 1.41
C GLY A 90 -15.36 -3.70 1.25
N VAL A 91 -14.87 -3.61 0.02
CA VAL A 91 -13.49 -3.18 -0.25
C VAL A 91 -13.26 -1.74 0.24
N ARG A 92 -14.20 -0.83 0.00
CA ARG A 92 -14.08 0.55 0.48
C ARG A 92 -14.03 0.63 2.00
N ARG A 93 -14.88 -0.11 2.71
CA ARG A 93 -14.86 -0.21 4.18
C ARG A 93 -13.52 -0.74 4.69
N LYS A 94 -12.94 -1.75 4.04
CA LYS A 94 -11.61 -2.27 4.37
C LYS A 94 -10.49 -1.24 4.20
N LEU A 95 -10.58 -0.38 3.20
CA LEU A 95 -9.63 0.73 3.03
C LEU A 95 -9.77 1.78 4.15
N PHE A 96 -10.99 2.09 4.59
CA PHE A 96 -11.19 2.99 5.73
C PHE A 96 -10.70 2.38 7.05
N ALA A 97 -10.96 1.10 7.30
CA ALA A 97 -10.39 0.39 8.44
C ALA A 97 -8.86 0.44 8.42
N LEU A 98 -8.24 0.17 7.25
CA LEU A 98 -6.80 0.29 7.05
C LEU A 98 -6.30 1.69 7.40
N ILE A 99 -6.97 2.75 6.94
CA ILE A 99 -6.61 4.14 7.22
C ILE A 99 -6.61 4.41 8.74
N GLU A 100 -7.72 4.08 9.41
CA GLU A 100 -7.89 4.34 10.84
C GLU A 100 -6.88 3.55 11.68
N ASN A 101 -6.71 2.26 11.39
CA ASN A 101 -5.83 1.39 12.15
C ASN A 101 -4.34 1.70 11.92
N VAL A 102 -3.94 2.13 10.71
CA VAL A 102 -2.56 2.59 10.46
C VAL A 102 -2.28 3.91 11.15
N LEU A 103 -3.23 4.85 11.19
CA LEU A 103 -3.08 6.11 11.93
C LEU A 103 -3.03 5.90 13.45
N ALA A 104 -3.67 4.85 13.96
CA ALA A 104 -3.66 4.51 15.38
C ALA A 104 -2.40 3.73 15.81
N ALA A 105 -1.67 3.13 14.87
CA ALA A 105 -0.45 2.41 15.15
C ALA A 105 0.72 3.38 15.38
N GLU A 106 1.65 3.01 16.28
CA GLU A 106 2.89 3.76 16.50
C GLU A 106 3.75 3.82 15.22
N ARG A 107 3.72 2.72 14.45
CA ARG A 107 4.41 2.58 13.17
C ARG A 107 3.67 1.62 12.25
N PHE A 108 3.98 1.69 10.96
CA PHE A 108 3.40 0.78 9.99
C PHE A 108 4.11 -0.57 9.95
N GLU A 109 3.37 -1.65 10.13
CA GLU A 109 3.89 -3.02 10.02
C GLU A 109 3.35 -3.71 8.76
N PRO A 110 4.15 -3.90 7.69
CA PRO A 110 3.67 -4.51 6.45
C PRO A 110 3.07 -5.91 6.62
N GLY A 111 3.57 -6.67 7.61
CA GLY A 111 3.05 -8.00 7.95
C GLY A 111 1.66 -7.99 8.57
N GLN A 112 1.19 -6.85 9.06
CA GLN A 112 -0.12 -6.66 9.70
C GLN A 112 -1.17 -6.04 8.76
N VAL A 113 -0.86 -5.85 7.47
CA VAL A 113 -1.76 -5.14 6.54
C VAL A 113 -3.17 -5.74 6.43
N ASN A 114 -3.30 -7.07 6.53
CA ASN A 114 -4.61 -7.71 6.60
C ASN A 114 -5.36 -7.37 7.89
N ALA A 115 -4.68 -7.36 9.03
CA ALA A 115 -5.27 -7.02 10.32
C ALA A 115 -5.73 -5.56 10.36
N TYR A 116 -4.94 -4.63 9.80
CA TYR A 116 -5.34 -3.23 9.69
C TYR A 116 -6.61 -3.05 8.85
N ALA A 117 -6.90 -3.93 7.89
CA ALA A 117 -8.09 -3.84 7.04
C ALA A 117 -9.33 -4.56 7.61
N GLU A 118 -9.28 -4.98 8.86
CA GLU A 118 -10.44 -5.47 9.61
C GLU A 118 -10.92 -4.40 10.62
N ALA A 119 -12.20 -4.45 10.96
CA ALA A 119 -12.84 -3.55 11.93
C ALA A 119 -12.68 -4.05 13.37
#